data_AF-A0A838J8G7-F1
#
_entry.id   AF-A0A838J8G7-F1
#
_cell.length_a   1.000
_cell.length_b   1.000
_cell.length_c   1.000
_cell.angle_alpha   90.00
_cell.angle_beta   90.00
_cell.angle_gamma   90.00
#
_symmetry.space_group_name_H-M   'P 1'
#
loop_
_entity.id
_entity.type
_entity.pdbx_description
1 polymer ?
#
loop_
_entity_poly.entity_id
_entity_poly.type
_entity_poly.pdbx_seq_one_letter_code
_entity_poly.pdbx_strand_id
1 'polypeptide(L)' 'MKNSGDILQAANSSLEKAMSATFILGEESDFAGMNEEWGKWFPQDPPARQGTKLPIHPKGMKISIVLIAEA' A
#
# COMPACT_ATOMS: atom_id res chain seq x y z
N MET A 1 -4.63 4.36 0.59
CA MET A 1 -4.16 3.90 1.92
C MET A 1 -5.19 3.99 3.05
N LYS A 2 -6.32 4.71 2.87
CA LYS A 2 -7.31 4.93 3.94
C LYS A 2 -7.68 3.68 4.75
N ASN A 3 -8.06 2.57 4.10
CA ASN A 3 -8.47 1.34 4.78
C ASN A 3 -7.38 0.83 5.74
N SER A 4 -6.14 0.66 5.25
CA SER A 4 -5.03 0.23 6.08
C SER A 4 -4.72 1.22 7.22
N GLY A 5 -4.85 2.53 6.96
CA GLY A 5 -4.70 3.56 7.99
C GLY A 5 -5.74 3.44 9.10
N ASP A 6 -7.01 3.25 8.76
CA ASP A 6 -8.10 3.05 9.73
C ASP A 6 -7.83 1.81 10.62
N ILE A 7 -7.34 0.70 10.02
CA ILE A 7 -6.99 -0.54 10.75
C ILE A 7 -5.81 -0.31 11.70
N LEU A 8 -4.75 0.36 11.24
CA LEU A 8 -3.58 0.66 12.09
C LEU A 8 -3.97 1.55 13.26
N GLN A 9 -4.79 2.57 13.04
CA GLN A 9 -5.31 3.43 14.11
C GLN A 9 -6.10 2.64 15.16
N ALA A 10 -6.96 1.71 14.73
CA ALA A 10 -7.68 0.83 15.66
C ALA A 10 -6.75 -0.08 16.49
N ALA A 11 -5.54 -0.33 16.01
CA ALA A 11 -4.48 -1.08 16.68
C ALA A 11 -3.48 -0.19 17.45
N ASN A 12 -3.78 1.10 17.67
CA ASN A 12 -2.87 2.10 18.27
C ASN A 12 -1.57 2.37 17.49
N SER A 13 -1.55 2.05 16.20
CA SER A 13 -0.46 2.32 15.25
C SER A 13 -0.85 3.45 14.28
N SER A 14 -0.03 3.69 13.26
CA SER A 14 -0.30 4.69 12.21
C SER A 14 0.47 4.39 10.92
N LEU A 15 0.14 5.07 9.81
CA LEU A 15 0.86 4.91 8.54
C LEU A 15 2.30 5.43 8.62
N GLU A 16 2.57 6.42 9.47
CA GLU A 16 3.90 6.96 9.72
C GLU A 16 4.83 5.93 10.39
N LYS A 17 4.26 4.94 11.08
CA LYS A 17 4.97 3.80 11.67
C LYS A 17 5.12 2.61 10.72
N ALA A 18 4.71 2.74 9.45
CA ALA A 18 4.85 1.67 8.47
C ALA A 18 6.34 1.40 8.20
N MET A 19 6.75 0.16 8.40
CA MET A 19 8.12 -0.29 8.15
C MET A 19 8.26 -0.92 6.76
N SER A 20 7.27 -1.72 6.36
CA SER A 20 7.26 -2.35 5.04
C SER A 20 5.87 -2.46 4.42
N ALA A 21 5.85 -2.51 3.09
CA ALA A 21 4.66 -2.66 2.30
C ALA A 21 4.87 -3.63 1.14
N THR A 22 3.86 -4.44 0.85
CA THR A 22 3.77 -5.19 -0.41
C THR A 22 2.54 -4.71 -1.15
N PHE A 23 2.72 -4.21 -2.37
CA PHE A 23 1.61 -3.91 -3.27
C PHE A 23 1.53 -4.94 -4.38
N ILE A 24 0.31 -5.32 -4.72
CA ILE A 24 0.00 -6.23 -5.81
C ILE A 24 -0.91 -5.49 -6.77
N LEU A 25 -0.49 -5.33 -8.02
CA LEU A 25 -1.27 -4.65 -9.05
C LEU A 25 -2.13 -5.66 -9.83
N GLY A 26 -3.32 -5.21 -10.23
CA GLY A 26 -4.13 -5.88 -11.23
C GLY A 26 -3.48 -5.77 -12.62
N GLU A 27 -3.13 -4.54 -13.03
CA GLU A 27 -2.40 -4.30 -14.28
C GLU A 27 -1.09 -3.55 -14.07
N GLU A 28 -0.07 -3.89 -14.85
CA GLU A 28 1.24 -3.20 -14.80
C GLU A 28 1.10 -1.71 -15.15
N SER A 29 0.16 -1.37 -16.03
CA SER A 29 -0.12 0.02 -16.44
C SER A 29 -0.60 0.91 -15.29
N ASP A 30 -1.13 0.34 -14.20
CA ASP A 30 -1.57 1.09 -13.04
C ASP A 30 -0.39 1.56 -12.15
N PHE A 31 0.84 1.06 -12.39
CA PHE A 31 2.00 1.37 -11.54
C PHE A 31 2.29 2.86 -11.43
N ALA A 32 2.22 3.61 -12.54
CA ALA A 32 2.54 5.04 -12.54
C ALA A 32 1.59 5.83 -11.63
N GLY A 33 0.27 5.61 -11.79
CA GLY A 33 -0.75 6.26 -10.97
C GLY A 33 -0.70 5.82 -9.50
N MET A 34 -0.46 4.53 -9.26
CA MET A 34 -0.22 4.02 -7.91
C MET A 34 0.98 4.71 -7.25
N ASN A 35 2.09 4.85 -7.98
CA ASN A 35 3.32 5.44 -7.44
C ASN A 35 3.17 6.94 -7.13
N GLU A 36 2.41 7.67 -7.94
CA GLU A 36 2.08 9.07 -7.66
C GLU A 36 1.25 9.19 -6.38
N GLU A 37 0.19 8.40 -6.26
CA GLU A 37 -0.64 8.37 -5.04
C GLU A 37 0.17 7.92 -3.82
N TRP A 38 1.07 6.94 -3.98
CA TRP A 38 1.94 6.46 -2.91
C TRP A 38 2.73 7.60 -2.25
N GLY A 39 3.30 8.51 -3.06
CA GLY A 39 4.05 9.66 -2.56
C GLY A 39 3.21 10.65 -1.77
N LYS A 40 1.90 10.76 -2.06
CA LYS A 40 0.97 11.61 -1.30
C LYS A 40 0.68 11.04 0.09
N TRP A 41 0.67 9.72 0.22
CA TRP A 41 0.45 9.03 1.50
C TRP A 41 1.71 8.91 2.35
N PHE A 42 2.89 8.87 1.73
CA PHE A 42 4.18 8.76 2.42
C PHE A 42 5.14 9.87 1.96
N PRO A 43 4.90 11.14 2.36
CA PRO A 43 5.68 12.29 1.89
C PRO A 43 7.09 12.35 2.48
N GLN A 44 7.33 11.70 3.61
CA GLN A 44 8.59 11.66 4.32
C GLN A 44 8.84 10.24 4.82
N ASP A 45 10.07 9.73 4.64
CA ASP A 45 10.53 8.42 5.10
C ASP A 45 9.56 7.25 4.77
N PRO A 46 9.30 6.98 3.47
CA PRO A 46 8.36 5.94 3.08
C PRO A 46 8.85 4.54 3.51
N PRO A 47 7.93 3.60 3.79
CA PRO A 47 8.29 2.24 4.14
C PRO A 47 9.04 1.55 3.00
N ALA A 48 9.87 0.56 3.35
CA ALA A 48 10.43 -0.35 2.35
C ALA A 48 9.28 -1.02 1.58
N ARG A 49 9.33 -1.05 0.24
CA ARG A 49 8.23 -1.58 -0.56
C ARG A 49 8.67 -2.60 -1.60
N GLN A 50 7.79 -3.56 -1.83
CA GLN A 50 7.91 -4.55 -2.90
C GLN A 50 6.61 -4.61 -3.71
N GLY A 51 6.75 -4.88 -5.00
CA GLY A 51 5.66 -4.83 -5.96
C GLY A 51 5.64 -6.05 -6.87
N THR A 52 4.45 -6.53 -7.19
CA THR A 52 4.27 -7.54 -8.25
C THR A 52 2.94 -7.35 -8.98
N LYS A 53 2.80 -7.96 -10.16
CA LYS A 53 1.51 -8.13 -10.83
C LYS A 53 0.88 -9.44 -10.38
N LEU A 54 -0.42 -9.42 -10.06
CA LEU A 54 -1.13 -10.67 -9.74
C LEU A 54 -1.36 -11.49 -11.03
N PRO A 55 -1.09 -12.80 -11.05
CA PRO A 55 -1.34 -13.63 -12.22
C PRO A 55 -2.83 -13.93 -12.46
N ILE A 56 -3.70 -13.51 -11.54
CA ILE A 56 -5.16 -13.66 -11.61
C ILE A 56 -5.83 -12.29 -11.46
N HIS A 57 -7.04 -12.13 -12.01
CA HIS A 57 -7.76 -10.84 -12.03
C HIS A 57 -9.08 -10.94 -11.23
N PRO A 58 -9.03 -10.82 -9.89
CA PRO A 58 -10.24 -10.65 -9.10
C PRO A 58 -11.07 -9.48 -9.62
N LYS A 59 -12.37 -9.70 -9.82
CA LYS A 59 -13.26 -8.72 -10.45
C LYS A 59 -13.24 -7.39 -9.68
N GLY A 60 -12.80 -6.33 -10.35
CA GLY A 60 -12.76 -4.97 -9.81
C GLY A 60 -11.55 -4.63 -8.94
N MET A 61 -10.63 -5.57 -8.71
CA MET A 61 -9.40 -5.29 -7.97
C MET A 61 -8.34 -4.68 -8.90
N LYS A 62 -7.93 -3.45 -8.59
CA LYS A 62 -6.80 -2.77 -9.25
C LYS A 62 -5.50 -2.87 -8.46
N ILE A 63 -5.62 -2.89 -7.13
CA ILE A 63 -4.48 -2.93 -6.23
C ILE A 63 -4.88 -3.62 -4.92
N SER A 64 -3.96 -4.41 -4.38
CA SER A 64 -4.01 -4.93 -3.01
C SER A 64 -2.73 -4.54 -2.28
N ILE A 65 -2.83 -4.19 -1.00
CA ILE A 65 -1.70 -3.72 -0.20
C ILE A 65 -1.69 -4.47 1.14
N VAL A 66 -0.53 -4.97 1.52
CA VAL A 66 -0.21 -5.47 2.86
C VAL A 66 0.79 -4.52 3.49
N LEU A 67 0.59 -4.19 4.76
CA LEU A 67 1.48 -3.32 5.55
C LEU A 67 1.95 -4.02 6.82
N ILE A 68 3.18 -3.72 7.20
CA ILE A 68 3.74 -4.01 8.53
C ILE A 68 4.10 -2.66 9.15
N ALA A 69 3.61 -2.41 10.36
CA ALA A 69 3.84 -1.18 11.11
C ALA A 69 4.11 -1.48 12.59
N GLU A 70 4.87 -0.61 13.24
CA GLU A 70 5.09 -0.65 14.69
C GLU A 70 3.83 -0.19 15.45
N ALA A 71 3.48 -0.87 16.54
CA ALA A 71 2.38 -0.47 17.43
C ALA A 71 2.84 0.60 18.42
#